data_AF-A0A519M6J3-F1
#
_entry.id   AF-A0A519M6J3-F1
#
_cell.length_a   1.000
_cell.length_b   1.000
_cell.length_c   1.000
_cell.angle_alpha   90.00
_cell.angle_beta   90.00
_cell.angle_gamma   90.00
#
_symmetry.space_group_name_H-M   'P 1'
#
loop_
_entity.id
_entity.type
_entity.pdbx_description
1 polymer ?
#
loop_
_entity_poly.entity_id
_entity_poly.type
_entity_poly.pdbx_seq_one_letter_code
_entity_poly.pdbx_strand_id
1 'polypeptide(L)'
;MNSKTKRPSLTALLREQPAAPTLSPEEQQRIQAENDQKLYGTRGSGGEEGIVGDRWIPFGTYLHDQVYLTLKQAEFWEPGFEIRKFVNKVLSTALAELPNSQQPLPDEQLAAVLKKINRTKA
;
A
#
# COMPACT_ATOMS: atom_id res chain seq x y z
N MET A 1 -40.60 4.18 19.77
CA MET A 1 -40.41 3.08 18.80
C MET A 1 -38.96 3.16 18.34
N ASN A 2 -38.05 2.38 18.95
CA ASN A 2 -36.61 2.46 18.64
C ASN A 2 -36.25 1.44 17.55
N SER A 3 -36.18 1.89 16.30
CA SER A 3 -35.63 1.14 15.17
C SER A 3 -34.11 1.10 15.26
N LYS A 4 -33.56 0.09 15.95
CA LYS A 4 -32.14 -0.26 15.84
C LYS A 4 -31.89 -0.91 14.48
N THR A 5 -31.33 -0.13 13.55
CA THR A 5 -30.82 -0.65 12.27
C THR A 5 -29.67 -1.61 12.54
N LYS A 6 -29.94 -2.92 12.46
CA LYS A 6 -28.91 -3.96 12.52
C LYS A 6 -28.03 -3.82 11.28
N ARG A 7 -26.76 -3.45 11.47
CA ARG A 7 -25.75 -3.51 10.41
C ARG A 7 -25.61 -4.99 9.96
N PRO A 8 -25.63 -5.29 8.66
CA PRO A 8 -25.49 -6.65 8.18
C PRO A 8 -24.11 -7.24 8.54
N SER A 9 -24.09 -8.54 8.81
CA SER A 9 -22.86 -9.30 9.07
C SER A 9 -21.98 -9.32 7.82
N LEU A 10 -20.66 -9.33 8.02
CA LEU A 10 -19.64 -9.42 6.96
C LEU A 10 -19.86 -10.64 6.05
N THR A 11 -20.41 -11.72 6.60
CA THR A 11 -20.78 -12.93 5.86
C THR A 11 -21.94 -12.69 4.87
N ALA A 12 -22.84 -11.75 5.16
CA ALA A 12 -23.96 -11.42 4.27
C ALA A 12 -23.50 -10.51 3.12
N LEU A 13 -22.59 -9.58 3.39
CA LEU A 13 -21.99 -8.70 2.37
C LEU A 13 -21.11 -9.47 1.37
N LEU A 14 -20.36 -10.49 1.83
CA LEU A 14 -19.58 -11.35 0.93
C LEU A 14 -20.46 -12.23 0.03
N ARG A 15 -21.69 -12.54 0.44
CA ARG A 15 -22.61 -13.40 -0.31
C ARG A 15 -23.33 -12.66 -1.44
N GLU A 16 -23.49 -11.34 -1.34
CA GLU A 16 -24.16 -10.51 -2.34
C GLU A 16 -23.20 -9.85 -3.35
N GLN A 17 -21.90 -10.11 -3.25
CA GLN A 17 -20.97 -9.69 -4.30
C GLN A 17 -21.24 -10.52 -5.56
N PRO A 18 -21.57 -9.91 -6.71
CA PRO A 18 -21.61 -10.64 -7.97
C PRO A 18 -20.23 -11.28 -8.14
N ALA A 19 -20.21 -12.57 -8.49
CA ALA A 19 -18.97 -13.28 -8.75
C ALA A 19 -18.16 -12.45 -9.75
N ALA A 20 -17.01 -11.93 -9.29
CA ALA A 20 -16.05 -11.31 -10.18
C ALA A 20 -15.80 -12.30 -11.34
N PRO A 21 -15.65 -11.82 -12.59
CA PRO A 21 -15.33 -12.71 -13.71
C PRO A 21 -14.17 -13.59 -13.26
N THR A 22 -14.42 -14.90 -13.19
CA THR A 22 -13.45 -15.85 -12.68
C THR A 22 -12.36 -15.97 -13.74
N LEU A 23 -11.35 -15.12 -13.62
CA LEU A 23 -10.15 -15.17 -14.45
C LEU A 23 -9.61 -16.60 -14.40
N SER A 24 -9.25 -17.14 -15.56
CA SER A 24 -8.60 -18.45 -15.63
C SER A 24 -7.34 -18.45 -14.74
N PRO A 25 -6.98 -19.57 -14.09
CA PRO A 25 -5.72 -19.67 -13.36
C PRO A 25 -4.50 -19.21 -14.16
N GLU A 26 -4.53 -19.38 -15.49
CA GLU A 26 -3.48 -18.90 -16.40
C GLU A 26 -3.49 -17.37 -16.53
N GLU A 27 -4.65 -16.74 -16.63
CA GLU A 27 -4.77 -15.28 -16.70
C GLU A 27 -4.35 -14.64 -15.37
N GLN A 28 -4.73 -15.26 -14.25
CA GLN A 28 -4.27 -14.86 -12.92
C GLN A 28 -2.75 -14.94 -12.78
N GLN A 29 -2.13 -16.02 -13.27
CA GLN A 29 -0.67 -16.16 -13.28
C GLN A 29 0.00 -15.13 -14.18
N ARG A 30 -0.58 -14.81 -15.34
CA ARG A 30 -0.06 -13.77 -16.24
C ARG A 30 -0.16 -12.37 -15.62
N ILE A 31 -1.30 -12.05 -15.01
CA ILE A 31 -1.51 -10.78 -14.30
C ILE A 31 -0.57 -10.68 -13.09
N GLN A 32 -0.41 -11.76 -12.33
CA GLN A 32 0.52 -11.83 -11.21
C GLN A 32 1.97 -11.65 -11.67
N ALA A 33 2.39 -12.34 -12.74
CA ALA A 33 3.74 -12.20 -13.31
C ALA A 33 3.99 -10.80 -13.88
N GLU A 34 2.99 -10.18 -14.51
CA GLU A 34 3.08 -8.80 -14.97
C GLU A 34 3.15 -7.81 -13.80
N ASN A 35 2.37 -8.04 -12.74
CA ASN A 35 2.43 -7.25 -11.52
C ASN A 35 3.78 -7.41 -10.82
N ASP A 36 4.32 -8.61 -10.72
CA ASP A 36 5.65 -8.88 -10.15
C ASP A 36 6.76 -8.26 -11.00
N GLN A 37 6.65 -8.28 -12.32
CA GLN A 37 7.55 -7.55 -13.21
C GLN A 37 7.44 -6.03 -13.03
N LYS A 38 6.24 -5.48 -12.77
CA LYS A 38 6.06 -4.06 -12.41
C LYS A 38 6.51 -3.73 -10.99
N LEU A 39 6.52 -4.71 -10.08
CA LEU A 39 6.96 -4.58 -8.67
C LEU A 39 8.49 -4.64 -8.55
N TYR A 40 9.15 -5.51 -9.31
CA TYR A 40 10.58 -5.82 -9.17
C TYR A 40 11.42 -5.55 -10.43
N GLY A 41 10.80 -5.37 -11.59
CA GLY A 41 11.48 -5.08 -12.87
C GLY A 41 11.98 -3.64 -13.00
N THR A 42 11.55 -2.72 -12.14
CA THR A 42 12.20 -1.40 -11.99
C THR A 42 13.37 -1.48 -11.02
N ARG A 43 14.25 -2.47 -11.22
CA ARG A 43 15.60 -2.43 -10.64
C ARG A 43 16.46 -1.56 -11.55
N GLY A 44 16.29 -0.25 -11.41
CA GLY A 44 17.18 0.78 -11.96
C GLY A 44 17.01 1.08 -13.45
N SER A 45 16.19 2.07 -13.78
CA SER A 45 16.48 2.95 -14.91
C SER A 45 15.71 4.26 -14.74
N GLY A 46 16.42 5.38 -14.79
CA GLY A 46 15.88 6.72 -14.60
C GLY A 46 16.69 7.49 -13.57
N GLY A 47 17.90 7.88 -13.95
CA GLY A 47 18.65 8.92 -13.26
C GLY A 47 17.94 10.26 -13.42
N GLU A 48 16.89 10.47 -12.63
CA GLU A 48 16.38 11.80 -12.37
C GLU A 48 16.86 12.16 -10.97
N GLU A 49 17.56 13.28 -10.87
CA GLU A 49 17.75 14.02 -9.62
C GLU A 49 16.35 14.46 -9.16
N GLY A 50 15.56 13.50 -8.68
CA GLY A 50 14.22 13.75 -8.17
C GLY A 50 14.33 14.71 -7.01
N ILE A 51 13.67 15.84 -7.16
CA ILE A 51 13.40 16.82 -6.11
C ILE A 51 13.04 16.06 -4.82
N VAL A 52 13.60 16.50 -3.69
CA VAL A 52 13.24 15.97 -2.37
C VAL A 52 11.72 16.06 -2.22
N GLY A 53 11.02 14.91 -2.35
CA GLY A 53 9.55 14.85 -2.30
C GLY A 53 8.89 13.90 -3.30
N ASP A 54 9.54 13.53 -4.41
CA ASP A 54 8.86 12.80 -5.50
C ASP A 54 9.34 11.34 -5.71
N ARG A 55 10.05 10.78 -4.73
CA ARG A 55 10.61 9.42 -4.81
C ARG A 55 9.81 8.42 -3.96
N TRP A 56 9.48 7.27 -4.54
CA TRP A 56 9.00 6.10 -3.79
C TRP A 56 10.11 5.43 -2.98
N ILE A 57 9.87 5.26 -1.68
CA ILE A 57 10.83 4.65 -0.75
C ILE A 57 10.19 3.37 -0.19
N PRO A 58 10.87 2.21 -0.23
CA PRO A 58 10.35 1.00 0.39
C PRO A 58 10.25 1.20 1.91
N PHE A 59 9.08 0.91 2.47
CA PHE A 59 8.79 1.01 3.89
C PHE A 59 8.21 -0.31 4.38
N GLY A 60 8.87 -0.92 5.36
CA GLY A 60 8.40 -2.13 6.04
C GLY A 60 7.86 -1.80 7.42
N THR A 61 6.69 -2.35 7.76
CA THR A 61 6.10 -2.25 9.09
C THR A 61 5.42 -3.56 9.47
N TYR A 62 5.07 -3.71 10.75
CA TYR A 62 4.26 -4.82 11.23
C TYR A 62 2.79 -4.52 11.02
N LEU A 63 2.05 -5.51 10.50
CA LEU A 63 0.60 -5.49 10.34
C LEU A 63 -0.01 -6.63 11.15
N HIS A 64 -1.23 -6.43 11.63
CA HIS A 64 -2.02 -7.54 12.17
C HIS A 64 -2.38 -8.51 11.03
N ASP A 65 -2.47 -9.80 11.35
CA ASP A 65 -2.70 -10.89 10.39
C ASP A 65 -3.86 -10.63 9.40
N GLN A 66 -5.02 -10.19 9.90
CA GLN A 66 -6.21 -9.92 9.10
C GLN A 66 -6.01 -8.77 8.12
N VAL A 67 -5.27 -7.73 8.52
CA VAL A 67 -4.95 -6.59 7.66
C VAL A 67 -3.98 -7.03 6.56
N TYR A 68 -2.96 -7.82 6.93
CA TYR A 68 -2.02 -8.37 5.98
C TYR A 68 -2.70 -9.23 4.92
N LEU A 69 -3.56 -10.16 5.33
CA LEU A 69 -4.29 -11.05 4.41
C LEU A 69 -5.21 -10.27 3.46
N THR A 70 -5.92 -9.27 3.98
CA THR A 70 -6.81 -8.41 3.16
C THR A 70 -5.99 -7.59 2.16
N LEU A 71 -4.83 -7.07 2.58
CA LEU A 71 -3.92 -6.34 1.69
C LEU A 71 -3.38 -7.26 0.58
N LYS A 72 -3.01 -8.50 0.90
CA LYS A 72 -2.57 -9.48 -0.10
C LYS A 72 -3.66 -9.86 -1.09
N GLN A 73 -4.90 -9.99 -0.63
CA GLN A 73 -6.04 -10.17 -1.54
C GLN A 73 -6.20 -8.97 -2.48
N ALA A 74 -6.10 -7.75 -1.96
CA ALA A 74 -6.19 -6.54 -2.78
C ALA A 74 -5.06 -6.46 -3.82
N GLU A 75 -3.81 -6.75 -3.43
CA GLU A 75 -2.64 -6.80 -4.34
C GLU A 75 -2.79 -7.82 -5.48
N PHE A 76 -3.55 -8.88 -5.25
CA PHE A 76 -3.83 -9.87 -6.29
C PHE A 76 -4.81 -9.34 -7.35
N TRP A 77 -5.84 -8.62 -6.93
CA TRP A 77 -6.91 -8.13 -7.83
C TRP A 77 -6.62 -6.76 -8.44
N GLU A 78 -5.83 -5.92 -7.75
CA GLU A 78 -5.55 -4.55 -8.15
C GLU A 78 -4.11 -4.37 -8.64
N PRO A 79 -3.85 -3.45 -9.60
CA PRO A 79 -2.49 -3.12 -9.99
C PRO A 79 -1.66 -2.64 -8.79
N GLY A 80 -0.43 -3.16 -8.65
CA GLY A 80 0.42 -2.86 -7.50
C GLY A 80 0.72 -1.36 -7.28
N PHE A 81 0.69 -0.55 -8.35
CA PHE A 81 0.84 0.90 -8.22
C PHE A 81 -0.38 1.58 -7.57
N GLU A 82 -1.59 1.10 -7.83
CA GLU A 82 -2.81 1.63 -7.21
C GLU A 82 -2.88 1.24 -5.73
N ILE A 83 -2.43 0.02 -5.37
CA ILE A 83 -2.26 -0.36 -3.96
C ILE A 83 -1.27 0.57 -3.26
N ARG A 84 -0.12 0.89 -3.88
CA ARG A 84 0.86 1.83 -3.30
C ARG A 84 0.27 3.23 -3.08
N LYS A 85 -0.47 3.78 -4.05
CA LYS A 85 -1.17 5.07 -3.89
C LYS A 85 -2.21 5.01 -2.76
N PHE A 86 -3.00 3.95 -2.73
CA PHE A 86 -4.01 3.73 -1.70
C PHE A 86 -3.38 3.71 -0.31
N VAL A 87 -2.35 2.87 -0.11
CA VAL A 87 -1.62 2.77 1.17
C VAL A 87 -0.99 4.11 1.55
N ASN A 88 -0.37 4.81 0.60
CA ASN A 88 0.23 6.12 0.86
C ASN A 88 -0.81 7.15 1.33
N LYS A 89 -1.99 7.17 0.69
CA LYS A 89 -3.11 8.05 1.07
C LYS A 89 -3.61 7.71 2.48
N VAL A 90 -3.88 6.44 2.76
CA VAL A 90 -4.37 5.98 4.07
C VAL A 90 -3.38 6.35 5.18
N LEU A 91 -2.08 6.09 4.98
CA LEU A 91 -1.04 6.45 5.94
C LEU A 91 -0.95 7.96 6.14
N SER A 92 -0.97 8.75 5.06
CA SER A 92 -0.91 10.20 5.14
C SER A 92 -2.10 10.78 5.93
N THR A 93 -3.30 10.27 5.67
CA THR A 93 -4.51 10.68 6.41
C THR A 93 -4.43 10.26 7.88
N ALA A 94 -4.04 9.03 8.19
CA ALA A 94 -3.94 8.56 9.57
C ALA A 94 -2.85 9.31 10.37
N LEU A 95 -1.73 9.67 9.73
CA LEU A 95 -0.66 10.46 10.37
C LEU A 95 -1.11 11.90 10.66
N ALA A 96 -1.98 12.48 9.82
CA ALA A 96 -2.55 13.81 10.05
C ALA A 96 -3.44 13.86 11.31
N GLU A 97 -4.02 12.72 11.70
CA GLU A 97 -4.82 12.60 12.93
C GLU A 97 -3.97 12.50 14.21
N LEU A 98 -2.65 12.34 14.08
CA LEU A 98 -1.72 12.24 15.21
C LEU A 98 -0.95 13.55 15.40
N PRO A 99 -1.29 14.39 16.40
CA PRO A 99 -0.70 15.72 16.56
C PRO A 99 0.82 15.72 16.68
N ASN A 100 1.38 14.75 17.41
CA ASN A 100 2.83 14.65 17.61
C ASN A 100 3.57 14.22 16.33
N SER A 101 2.88 13.57 15.38
CA SER A 101 3.50 13.13 14.12
C SER A 101 3.68 14.27 13.12
N GLN A 102 3.10 15.44 13.41
CA GLN A 102 3.23 16.65 12.58
C GLN A 102 4.45 17.50 12.97
N GLN A 103 5.16 17.12 14.05
CA GLN A 103 6.35 17.83 14.48
C GLN A 103 7.52 17.51 13.54
N PRO A 104 8.37 18.51 13.20
CA PRO A 104 9.56 18.24 12.43
C PRO A 104 10.50 17.33 13.23
N LEU A 105 11.17 16.41 12.52
CA LEU A 105 12.27 15.67 13.10
C LEU A 105 13.41 16.64 13.48
N PRO A 106 14.03 16.49 14.65
CA PRO A 106 15.27 17.19 14.96
C PRO A 106 16.36 16.91 13.92
N ASP A 107 17.21 17.90 13.67
CA ASP A 107 18.16 17.92 12.55
C ASP A 107 19.06 16.68 12.48
N GLU A 108 19.54 16.20 13.64
CA GLU A 108 20.38 15.01 13.74
C GLU A 108 19.65 13.75 13.26
N GLN A 109 18.38 13.58 13.65
CA GLN A 109 17.58 12.43 13.24
C GLN A 109 17.15 12.54 11.78
N LEU A 110 16.82 13.74 11.31
CA LEU A 110 16.52 13.99 9.90
C LEU A 110 17.71 13.63 9.01
N ALA A 111 18.92 14.08 9.37
CA ALA A 111 20.15 13.76 8.64
C ALA A 111 20.41 12.25 8.60
N ALA A 112 20.20 11.54 9.71
CA ALA A 112 20.35 10.09 9.77
C ALA A 112 19.35 9.35 8.85
N VAL A 113 18.08 9.79 8.84
CA VAL A 113 17.03 9.24 7.96
C VAL A 113 17.36 9.49 6.49
N LEU A 114 17.69 10.73 6.11
CA LEU A 114 18.06 11.07 4.74
C LEU A 114 19.29 10.28 4.26
N LYS A 115 20.30 10.13 5.12
CA LYS A 115 21.49 9.29 4.83
C LYS A 115 21.08 7.84 4.59
N LYS A 116 20.20 7.26 5.40
CA LYS A 116 19.72 5.88 5.22
C LYS A 116 18.98 5.71 3.91
N ILE A 117 18.06 6.62 3.58
CA ILE A 117 17.29 6.56 2.33
C ILE A 117 18.20 6.69 1.11
N ASN A 118 19.24 7.53 1.18
CA ASN A 118 20.18 7.73 0.08
C ASN A 118 21.24 6.64 -0.04
N ARG A 119 21.53 5.90 1.05
CA ARG A 119 22.48 4.77 1.03
C ARG A 119 21.93 3.54 0.30
N THR A 120 20.62 3.38 0.25
CA THR A 120 19.94 2.30 -0.49
C THR A 120 19.99 2.48 -2.03
N LYS A 121 20.66 3.53 -2.54
CA LYS A 121 20.90 3.76 -3.98
C LYS A 121 22.25 3.20 -4.50
N ALA A 122 23.06 2.55 -3.66
CA ALA A 122 24.37 1.99 -4.05
C ALA A 122 24.30 0.50 -4.37
#